data_AF-A0A847RAL6-F1
#
_entry.id   AF-A0A847RAL6-F1
#
_cell.length_a   1.000
_cell.length_b   1.000
_cell.length_c   1.000
_cell.angle_alpha   90.00
_cell.angle_beta   90.00
_cell.angle_gamma   90.00
#
_symmetry.space_group_name_H-M   'P 1'
#
loop_
_entity.id
_entity.type
_entity.pdbx_description
1 polymer ?
#
loop_
_entity_poly.entity_id
_entity_poly.type
_entity_poly.pdbx_seq_one_letter_code
_entity_poly.pdbx_strand_id
1 'polypeptide(L)'
;MTESTDRVGLQHYLAEIKKHKQKYRHELDELRQDLIADNFRSRDYLAVERLLQVYTELCIGLAKHCLKNLQGHSATDAYQTFSQLREHGFLNSDELQEWKKIIGLRNGLVHDYLKIDLSILERIIKESHYTQLDTFSDKAIKFLNTPTLSS
;
A
#
# COMPACT_ATOMS: atom_id res chain seq x y z
N MET A 1 9.76 20.10 -23.32
CA MET A 1 10.76 20.12 -22.22
C MET A 1 10.18 19.72 -20.85
N THR A 2 8.85 19.51 -20.73
CA THR A 2 8.14 19.13 -19.50
C THR A 2 8.08 17.62 -19.25
N GLU A 3 7.92 16.81 -20.30
CA GLU A 3 7.81 15.33 -20.19
C GLU A 3 9.08 14.64 -19.66
N SER A 4 10.26 15.17 -19.96
CA SER A 4 11.54 14.62 -19.48
C SER A 4 11.73 14.82 -17.98
N THR A 5 11.26 15.94 -17.43
CA THR A 5 11.39 16.28 -16.00
C THR A 5 10.41 15.46 -15.16
N ASP A 6 9.18 15.29 -15.64
CA ASP A 6 8.16 14.47 -14.97
C ASP A 6 8.58 12.99 -14.90
N ARG A 7 9.23 12.48 -15.95
CA ARG A 7 9.73 11.10 -15.97
C ARG A 7 10.90 10.89 -14.99
N VAL A 8 11.82 11.83 -14.89
CA VAL A 8 12.91 11.77 -13.91
C VAL A 8 12.36 11.83 -12.48
N GLY A 9 11.40 12.72 -12.22
CA GLY A 9 10.73 12.80 -10.92
C GLY A 9 10.04 11.49 -10.50
N LEU A 10 9.32 10.86 -11.44
CA LEU A 10 8.68 9.57 -11.20
C LEU A 10 9.72 8.46 -10.91
N GLN A 11 10.84 8.44 -11.62
CA GLN A 11 11.89 7.42 -11.39
C GLN A 11 12.53 7.55 -10.01
N HIS A 12 12.84 8.77 -9.55
CA HIS A 12 13.33 9.00 -8.20
C HIS A 12 12.29 8.60 -7.14
N TYR A 13 11.02 8.95 -7.36
CA TYR A 13 9.92 8.52 -6.49
C TYR A 13 9.85 6.99 -6.40
N LEU A 14 9.86 6.27 -7.52
CA LEU A 14 9.80 4.81 -7.53
C LEU A 14 11.03 4.16 -6.86
N ALA A 15 12.21 4.76 -6.98
CA ALA A 15 13.41 4.28 -6.30
C ALA A 15 13.27 4.39 -4.76
N GLU A 16 12.75 5.51 -4.26
CA GLU A 16 12.50 5.68 -2.83
C GLU A 16 11.38 4.76 -2.34
N ILE A 17 10.31 4.59 -3.12
CA ILE A 17 9.22 3.66 -2.82
C ILE A 17 9.75 2.22 -2.67
N LYS A 18 10.66 1.77 -3.56
CA LYS A 18 11.29 0.44 -3.47
C LYS A 18 12.04 0.25 -2.15
N LYS A 19 12.80 1.25 -1.70
CA LYS A 19 13.51 1.18 -0.42
C LYS A 19 12.55 1.09 0.76
N HIS A 20 11.53 1.95 0.78
CA HIS A 20 10.57 2.01 1.88
C HIS A 20 9.72 0.74 1.96
N LYS A 21 9.21 0.21 0.83
CA LYS A 21 8.45 -1.05 0.85
C LYS A 21 9.27 -2.21 1.39
N GLN A 22 10.56 -2.30 1.02
CA GLN A 22 11.44 -3.38 1.46
C GLN A 22 11.66 -3.30 2.97
N LYS A 23 11.91 -2.09 3.48
CA LYS A 23 12.01 -1.83 4.91
C LYS A 23 10.72 -2.22 5.66
N TYR A 24 9.56 -1.73 5.22
CA TYR A 24 8.30 -2.01 5.89
C TYR A 24 7.94 -3.50 5.86
N ARG A 25 8.20 -4.16 4.73
CA ARG A 25 8.01 -5.60 4.59
C ARG A 25 8.87 -6.37 5.58
N HIS A 26 10.14 -6.03 5.65
CA HIS A 26 11.10 -6.67 6.54
C HIS A 26 10.71 -6.50 8.02
N GLU A 27 10.42 -5.28 8.46
CA GLU A 27 10.00 -5.03 9.86
C GLU A 27 8.70 -5.77 10.21
N LEU A 28 7.72 -5.83 9.30
CA LEU A 28 6.49 -6.62 9.52
C LEU A 28 6.77 -8.13 9.58
N ASP A 29 7.74 -8.63 8.81
CA ASP A 29 8.18 -10.03 8.88
C ASP A 29 8.87 -10.35 10.20
N GLU A 30 9.69 -9.44 10.74
CA GLU A 30 10.31 -9.58 12.08
C GLU A 30 9.25 -9.57 13.19
N LEU A 31 8.33 -8.60 13.15
CA LEU A 31 7.20 -8.52 14.09
C LEU A 31 6.34 -9.78 14.06
N ARG A 32 6.16 -10.38 12.88
CA ARG A 32 5.48 -11.67 12.74
C ARG A 32 6.25 -12.80 13.40
N GLN A 33 7.57 -12.86 13.24
CA GLN A 33 8.41 -13.86 13.88
C GLN A 33 8.33 -13.75 15.40
N ASP A 34 8.42 -12.53 15.94
CA ASP A 34 8.29 -12.27 17.37
C ASP A 34 6.91 -12.66 17.91
N LEU A 35 5.83 -12.42 17.14
CA LEU A 35 4.48 -12.85 17.49
C LEU A 35 4.35 -14.37 17.57
N ILE A 36 4.93 -15.09 16.61
CA ILE A 36 4.88 -16.56 16.59
C ILE A 36 5.76 -17.17 17.70
N ALA A 37 6.85 -16.52 18.05
CA ALA A 37 7.80 -16.96 19.07
C ALA A 37 7.41 -16.56 20.51
N ASP A 38 6.22 -16.00 20.73
CA ASP A 38 5.75 -15.48 22.03
C ASP A 38 6.67 -14.39 22.64
N ASN A 39 7.38 -13.67 21.78
CA ASN A 39 8.27 -12.56 22.14
C ASN A 39 7.64 -11.18 21.92
N PHE A 40 6.42 -11.12 21.41
CA PHE A 40 5.68 -9.88 21.14
C PHE A 40 5.34 -9.12 22.43
N ARG A 41 5.43 -7.79 22.38
CA ARG A 41 5.20 -6.87 23.49
C ARG A 41 4.21 -5.78 23.08
N SER A 42 3.69 -5.08 24.08
CA SER A 42 2.71 -3.99 23.87
C SER A 42 3.19 -2.91 22.90
N ARG A 43 4.48 -2.56 22.93
CA ARG A 43 5.08 -1.57 22.01
C ARG A 43 5.08 -2.03 20.54
N ASP A 44 5.05 -3.33 20.31
CA ASP A 44 5.14 -3.91 18.97
C ASP A 44 3.82 -3.74 18.23
N TYR A 45 2.68 -3.65 18.95
CA TYR A 45 1.41 -3.24 18.34
C TYR A 45 1.49 -1.82 17.77
N LEU A 46 2.10 -0.87 18.49
CA LEU A 46 2.28 0.49 17.97
C LEU A 46 3.17 0.51 16.71
N ALA A 47 4.18 -0.36 16.66
CA ALA A 47 5.00 -0.53 15.46
C ALA A 47 4.18 -1.09 14.29
N VAL A 48 3.37 -2.15 14.54
CA VAL A 48 2.47 -2.73 13.54
C VAL A 48 1.48 -1.70 13.01
N GLU A 49 0.80 -0.96 13.88
CA GLU A 49 -0.15 0.09 13.50
C GLU A 49 0.51 1.12 12.58
N ARG A 50 1.69 1.61 12.98
CA ARG A 50 2.42 2.61 12.20
C ARG A 50 2.84 2.05 10.85
N LEU A 51 3.38 0.84 10.81
CA LEU A 51 3.83 0.18 9.58
C LEU A 51 2.67 -0.06 8.61
N LEU A 52 1.55 -0.61 9.09
CA LEU A 52 0.37 -0.83 8.26
C LEU A 52 -0.21 0.49 7.73
N GLN A 53 -0.23 1.55 8.55
CA GLN A 53 -0.65 2.87 8.11
C GLN A 53 0.23 3.40 6.98
N VAL A 54 1.55 3.50 7.19
CA VAL A 54 2.45 4.13 6.20
C VAL A 54 2.60 3.29 4.94
N TYR A 55 2.55 1.96 5.06
CA TYR A 55 2.63 1.08 3.90
C TYR A 55 1.33 1.13 3.06
N THR A 56 0.17 1.28 3.71
CA THR A 56 -1.09 1.56 3.02
C THR A 56 -1.04 2.92 2.32
N GLU A 57 -0.53 3.97 2.97
CA GLU A 57 -0.37 5.30 2.37
C GLU A 57 0.57 5.30 1.15
N LEU A 58 1.67 4.55 1.23
CA LEU A 58 2.58 4.31 0.12
C LEU A 58 1.84 3.69 -1.07
N CYS A 59 1.02 2.66 -0.84
CA CYS A 59 0.23 2.02 -1.88
C CYS A 59 -0.84 2.96 -2.48
N ILE A 60 -1.49 3.79 -1.65
CA ILE A 60 -2.43 4.82 -2.15
C ILE A 60 -1.70 5.82 -3.06
N GLY A 61 -0.48 6.22 -2.72
CA GLY A 61 0.35 7.07 -3.58
C GLY A 61 0.64 6.43 -4.93
N LEU A 62 1.09 5.17 -4.93
CA LEU A 62 1.30 4.38 -6.16
C LEU A 62 0.02 4.26 -6.98
N ALA A 63 -1.12 3.98 -6.35
CA ALA A 63 -2.42 3.86 -7.00
C ALA A 63 -2.79 5.16 -7.73
N LYS A 64 -2.57 6.32 -7.09
CA LYS A 64 -2.82 7.64 -7.70
C LYS A 64 -1.92 7.91 -8.91
N HIS A 65 -0.66 7.48 -8.87
CA HIS A 65 0.23 7.55 -10.02
C HIS A 65 -0.20 6.62 -11.16
N CYS A 66 -0.59 5.38 -10.85
CA CYS A 66 -1.11 4.43 -11.85
C CYS A 66 -2.34 5.00 -12.53
N LEU A 67 -3.28 5.53 -11.76
CA LEU A 67 -4.52 6.10 -12.26
C LEU A 67 -4.25 7.34 -13.13
N LYS A 68 -3.36 8.24 -12.69
CA LYS A 68 -2.95 9.40 -13.50
C LYS A 68 -2.33 8.97 -14.84
N ASN A 69 -1.57 7.88 -14.86
CA ASN A 69 -0.99 7.34 -16.11
C ASN A 69 -2.08 6.79 -17.06
N LEU A 70 -3.13 6.18 -16.51
CA LEU A 70 -4.24 5.59 -17.29
C LEU A 70 -5.22 6.62 -17.87
N GLN A 71 -5.53 7.69 -17.13
CA GLN A 71 -6.60 8.64 -17.52
C GLN A 71 -6.22 10.13 -17.44
N GLY A 72 -4.96 10.45 -17.17
CA GLY A 72 -4.44 11.83 -17.13
C GLY A 72 -4.63 12.57 -15.81
N HIS A 73 -5.48 12.09 -14.90
CA HIS A 73 -5.67 12.68 -13.57
C HIS A 73 -5.88 11.63 -12.46
N SER A 74 -5.58 12.00 -11.21
CA SER A 74 -5.85 11.17 -10.03
C SER A 74 -7.27 11.40 -9.49
N ALA A 75 -7.77 10.49 -8.65
CA ALA A 75 -9.00 10.66 -7.89
C ALA A 75 -8.75 11.42 -6.57
N THR A 76 -9.84 11.94 -5.98
CA THR A 76 -9.78 12.75 -4.75
C THR A 76 -9.46 11.92 -3.51
N ASP A 77 -10.17 10.81 -3.31
CA ASP A 77 -9.99 9.92 -2.16
C ASP A 77 -9.38 8.57 -2.53
N ALA A 78 -8.94 7.84 -1.50
CA ALA A 78 -8.28 6.56 -1.65
C ALA A 78 -9.20 5.52 -2.31
N TYR A 79 -10.42 5.32 -1.79
CA TYR A 79 -11.30 4.26 -2.29
C TYR A 79 -11.71 4.50 -3.74
N GLN A 80 -12.03 5.75 -4.09
CA GLN A 80 -12.32 6.14 -5.46
C GLN A 80 -11.13 5.86 -6.40
N THR A 81 -9.89 6.07 -5.93
CA THR A 81 -8.68 5.73 -6.70
C THR A 81 -8.66 4.24 -7.07
N PHE A 82 -8.88 3.34 -6.10
CA PHE A 82 -8.90 1.89 -6.35
C PHE A 82 -10.12 1.46 -7.18
N SER A 83 -11.28 2.09 -6.99
CA SER A 83 -12.47 1.81 -7.80
C SER A 83 -12.23 2.13 -9.28
N GLN A 84 -11.61 3.28 -9.58
CA GLN A 84 -11.30 3.65 -10.96
C GLN A 84 -10.19 2.77 -11.55
N LEU A 85 -9.19 2.35 -10.76
CA LEU A 85 -8.22 1.35 -11.21
C LEU A 85 -8.90 0.03 -11.62
N ARG A 86 -9.95 -0.40 -10.92
CA ARG A 86 -10.78 -1.54 -11.33
C ARG A 86 -11.48 -1.29 -12.67
N GLU A 87 -12.05 -0.10 -12.86
CA GLU A 87 -12.73 0.28 -14.10
C GLU A 87 -11.80 0.24 -15.32
N HIS A 88 -10.53 0.59 -15.14
CA HIS A 88 -9.47 0.46 -16.15
C HIS A 88 -8.87 -0.96 -16.27
N GLY A 89 -9.43 -1.95 -15.56
CA GLY A 89 -8.95 -3.33 -15.59
C GLY A 89 -7.61 -3.57 -14.87
N PHE A 90 -7.08 -2.56 -14.15
CA PHE A 90 -5.86 -2.71 -13.37
C PHE A 90 -6.08 -3.59 -12.13
N LEU A 91 -7.30 -3.62 -11.60
CA LEU A 91 -7.72 -4.48 -10.50
C LEU A 91 -8.95 -5.30 -10.89
N ASN A 92 -9.06 -6.51 -10.37
CA ASN A 92 -10.29 -7.28 -10.42
C ASN A 92 -11.21 -6.92 -9.22
N SER A 93 -12.43 -7.49 -9.21
CA SER A 93 -13.42 -7.23 -8.17
C SER A 93 -12.98 -7.68 -6.77
N ASP A 94 -12.26 -8.80 -6.68
CA ASP A 94 -11.79 -9.35 -5.40
C ASP A 94 -10.68 -8.48 -4.81
N GLU A 95 -9.73 -8.03 -5.64
CA GLU A 95 -8.71 -7.06 -5.27
C GLU A 95 -9.35 -5.76 -4.76
N LEU A 96 -10.41 -5.25 -5.40
CA LEU A 96 -11.10 -4.04 -4.92
C LEU A 96 -11.76 -4.26 -3.55
N GLN A 97 -12.39 -5.42 -3.31
CA GLN A 97 -12.98 -5.73 -2.01
C GLN A 97 -11.92 -5.85 -0.92
N GLU A 98 -10.75 -6.39 -1.25
CA GLU A 98 -9.60 -6.43 -0.34
C GLU A 98 -9.10 -5.02 -0.01
N TRP A 99 -8.93 -4.16 -1.01
CA TRP A 99 -8.54 -2.77 -0.80
C TRP A 99 -9.54 -1.96 0.00
N LYS A 100 -10.85 -2.25 -0.12
CA LYS A 100 -11.87 -1.66 0.75
C LYS A 100 -11.58 -1.94 2.23
N LYS A 101 -11.18 -3.16 2.57
CA LYS A 101 -10.83 -3.56 3.95
C LYS A 101 -9.54 -2.90 4.42
N ILE A 102 -8.51 -2.89 3.57
CA ILE A 102 -7.21 -2.28 3.87
C ILE A 102 -7.36 -0.77 4.14
N ILE A 103 -8.12 -0.06 3.29
CA ILE A 103 -8.38 1.37 3.48
C ILE A 103 -9.21 1.61 4.74
N GLY A 104 -10.20 0.75 5.01
CA GLY A 104 -10.99 0.80 6.24
C GLY A 104 -10.13 0.66 7.49
N LEU A 105 -9.21 -0.31 7.51
CA LEU A 105 -8.24 -0.49 8.60
C LEU A 105 -7.39 0.77 8.79
N ARG A 106 -6.78 1.29 7.71
CA ARG A 106 -5.97 2.52 7.76
C ARG A 106 -6.76 3.70 8.32
N ASN A 107 -8.03 3.85 7.95
CA ASN A 107 -8.87 4.93 8.47
C ASN A 107 -9.13 4.76 9.97
N GLY A 108 -9.40 3.53 10.42
CA GLY A 108 -9.53 3.20 11.84
C GLY A 108 -8.26 3.51 12.63
N LEU A 109 -7.09 3.13 12.11
CA LEU A 109 -5.79 3.39 12.73
C LEU A 109 -5.49 4.88 12.91
N VAL A 110 -6.08 5.75 12.09
CA VAL A 110 -5.86 7.20 12.15
C VAL A 110 -6.93 7.93 12.96
N HIS A 111 -8.21 7.57 12.79
CA HIS A 111 -9.34 8.35 13.29
C HIS A 111 -10.03 7.72 14.50
N ASP A 112 -10.01 6.40 14.63
CA ASP A 112 -10.68 5.63 15.68
C ASP A 112 -9.67 4.78 16.49
N TYR A 113 -8.42 5.24 16.61
CA TYR A 113 -7.30 4.46 17.17
C TYR A 113 -7.58 3.94 18.60
N LEU A 114 -8.39 4.63 19.40
CA LEU A 114 -8.81 4.18 20.74
C LEU A 114 -9.71 2.93 20.74
N LYS A 115 -10.25 2.54 19.59
CA LYS A 115 -11.18 1.42 19.43
C LYS A 115 -10.60 0.26 18.62
N ILE A 116 -9.31 0.30 18.30
CA ILE A 116 -8.66 -0.75 17.52
C ILE A 116 -8.61 -2.03 18.35
N ASP A 117 -9.24 -3.07 17.83
CA ASP A 117 -9.17 -4.41 18.39
C ASP A 117 -7.82 -5.03 18.01
N LEU A 118 -6.95 -5.21 19.01
CA LEU A 118 -5.62 -5.78 18.83
C LEU A 118 -5.66 -7.18 18.21
N SER A 119 -6.73 -7.96 18.40
CA SER A 119 -6.88 -9.28 17.79
C SER A 119 -6.91 -9.22 16.26
N ILE A 120 -7.37 -8.11 15.68
CA ILE A 120 -7.34 -7.87 14.24
C ILE A 120 -5.89 -7.69 13.77
N LEU A 121 -5.10 -6.92 14.50
CA LEU A 121 -3.68 -6.69 14.19
C LEU A 121 -2.89 -7.99 14.30
N GLU A 122 -3.11 -8.77 15.37
CA GLU A 122 -2.49 -10.08 15.54
C GLU A 122 -2.81 -11.00 14.36
N ARG A 123 -4.08 -11.05 13.93
CA ARG A 123 -4.47 -11.88 12.79
C ARG A 123 -3.78 -11.42 11.51
N ILE A 124 -3.75 -10.12 11.23
CA ILE A 124 -3.08 -9.57 10.05
C ILE A 124 -1.60 -9.97 10.01
N ILE A 125 -0.92 -9.87 11.15
CA ILE A 125 0.50 -10.20 11.28
C ILE A 125 0.71 -11.71 11.17
N LYS A 126 0.01 -12.50 11.99
CA LYS A 126 0.14 -13.96 12.04
C LYS A 126 -0.13 -14.63 10.69
N GLU A 127 -1.18 -14.19 10.00
CA GLU A 127 -1.60 -14.70 8.69
C GLU A 127 -0.93 -13.99 7.50
N SER A 128 0.04 -13.11 7.76
CA SER A 128 0.79 -12.39 6.72
C SER A 128 -0.08 -11.57 5.75
N HIS A 129 -1.24 -11.07 6.18
CA HIS A 129 -2.14 -10.25 5.36
C HIS A 129 -1.56 -8.89 4.94
N TYR A 130 -0.38 -8.53 5.44
CA TYR A 130 0.38 -7.38 4.95
C TYR A 130 1.14 -7.68 3.65
N THR A 131 1.25 -8.95 3.20
CA THR A 131 1.80 -9.33 1.88
C THR A 131 1.02 -8.73 0.71
N GLN A 132 -0.26 -8.44 0.92
CA GLN A 132 -1.15 -7.77 -0.03
C GLN A 132 -0.62 -6.40 -0.46
N LEU A 133 -0.09 -5.62 0.50
CA LEU A 133 0.51 -4.31 0.25
C LEU A 133 1.75 -4.45 -0.64
N ASP A 134 2.56 -5.49 -0.37
CA ASP A 134 3.76 -5.80 -1.13
C ASP A 134 3.42 -6.20 -2.58
N THR A 135 2.47 -7.12 -2.73
CA THR A 135 1.98 -7.61 -4.02
C THR A 135 1.44 -6.48 -4.90
N PHE A 136 0.59 -5.61 -4.34
CA PHE A 136 0.07 -4.45 -5.07
C PHE A 136 1.19 -3.47 -5.42
N SER A 137 2.10 -3.17 -4.49
CA SER A 137 3.17 -2.23 -4.74
C SER A 137 4.10 -2.70 -5.87
N ASP A 138 4.40 -4.01 -5.96
CA ASP A 138 5.16 -4.58 -7.08
C ASP A 138 4.43 -4.44 -8.41
N LYS A 139 3.14 -4.76 -8.42
CA LYS A 139 2.28 -4.61 -9.61
C LYS A 139 2.28 -3.15 -10.10
N ALA A 140 2.10 -2.19 -9.20
CA ALA A 140 2.09 -0.77 -9.50
C ALA A 140 3.46 -0.25 -9.98
N ILE A 141 4.55 -0.64 -9.32
CA ILE A 141 5.91 -0.27 -9.71
C ILE A 141 6.24 -0.83 -11.10
N LYS A 142 5.85 -2.08 -11.39
CA LYS A 142 6.06 -2.70 -12.70
C LYS A 142 5.31 -1.94 -13.80
N PHE A 143 4.04 -1.60 -13.53
CA PHE A 143 3.23 -0.81 -14.45
C PHE A 143 3.86 0.57 -14.74
N LEU A 144 4.24 1.31 -13.70
CA LEU A 144 4.81 2.65 -13.83
C LEU A 144 6.22 2.69 -14.44
N ASN A 145 6.93 1.56 -14.49
CA ASN A 145 8.22 1.43 -15.18
C ASN A 145 8.08 1.01 -16.64
N THR A 146 6.91 0.55 -17.07
CA THR A 146 6.68 0.17 -18.47
C THR A 146 6.49 1.47 -19.28
N PRO A 147 7.27 1.69 -20.35
CA PRO A 147 7.04 2.84 -21.22
C PRO A 147 5.65 2.72 -21.83
N THR A 148 4.84 3.78 -21.73
CA THR A 148 3.57 3.87 -22.47
C THR A 148 3.92 3.76 -23.95
N LEU A 149 3.46 2.71 -24.63
CA LEU A 149 3.53 2.60 -26.08
C LEU A 149 2.61 3.70 -26.62
N SER A 150 3.20 4.83 -27.03
CA SER A 150 2.50 5.86 -27.78
C SER A 150 1.93 5.19 -29.04
N SER A 151 0.60 5.12 -29.11
CA SER A 151 -0.12 4.79 -30.35
C SER A 151 -0.26 6.05 -31.19
#